data_AF-A0A2N0NNS5-F1
#
_entry.id   AF-A0A2N0NNS5-F1
#
_cell.length_a   1.000
_cell.length_b   1.000
_cell.length_c   1.000
_cell.angle_alpha   90.00
_cell.angle_beta   90.00
_cell.angle_gamma   90.00
#
_symmetry.space_group_name_H-M   'P 1'
#
loop_
_entity.id
_entity.type
_entity.pdbx_description
1 polymer ?
#
loop_
_entity_poly.entity_id
_entity_poly.type
_entity_poly.pdbx_seq_one_letter_code
_entity_poly.pdbx_strand_id
1 'polypeptide(L)'
;MEFDNYKQVAMKAAIAERNSNFYEDKGKFIRNSLNHEKRSIILDRVLITDIPGNPQLLIASDDIHKAAIKHFQNVVGPSRSPFKTFEDLPNRWKNRYTPITSIDSNIYLMVEGAPLSKIQKMQIYHFPGKWWEIVENATLR
;
A
#
# COMPACT_ATOMS: atom_id res chain seq x y z
N MET A 1 23.42 0.08 -32.83
CA MET A 1 24.60 -0.03 -31.95
C MET A 1 24.66 1.11 -30.94
N GLU A 2 24.82 2.37 -31.35
CA GLU A 2 24.87 3.52 -30.42
C GLU A 2 23.52 3.78 -29.72
N PHE A 3 22.42 3.67 -30.47
CA PHE A 3 21.06 3.76 -29.95
C PHE A 3 20.72 2.66 -28.93
N ASP A 4 21.22 1.44 -29.14
CA ASP A 4 21.00 0.31 -28.22
C ASP A 4 21.80 0.49 -26.93
N ASN A 5 23.01 1.04 -27.04
CA ASN A 5 23.83 1.39 -25.89
C ASN A 5 23.15 2.49 -25.04
N TYR A 6 22.61 3.53 -25.69
CA TYR A 6 21.84 4.57 -25.01
C TYR A 6 20.66 3.98 -24.21
N LYS A 7 19.89 3.06 -24.82
CA LYS A 7 18.77 2.39 -24.13
C LYS A 7 19.23 1.58 -22.92
N GLN A 8 20.34 0.84 -23.05
CA GLN A 8 20.88 0.04 -21.94
C GLN A 8 21.35 0.92 -20.78
N VAL A 9 22.01 2.04 -21.08
CA VAL A 9 22.44 3.01 -20.07
C VAL A 9 21.23 3.65 -19.38
N ALA A 10 20.23 4.09 -20.15
CA ALA A 10 19.00 4.67 -19.60
C ALA A 10 18.24 3.67 -18.72
N MET A 11 18.15 2.40 -19.13
CA MET A 11 17.48 1.36 -18.35
C MET A 11 18.20 1.08 -17.02
N LYS A 12 19.53 1.00 -17.04
CA LYS A 12 20.34 0.83 -15.81
C LYS A 12 20.19 2.02 -14.87
N ALA A 13 20.20 3.24 -15.40
CA ALA A 13 20.00 4.46 -14.61
C ALA A 13 18.61 4.49 -13.98
N ALA A 14 17.56 4.15 -14.73
CA ALA A 14 16.19 4.10 -14.22
C ALA A 14 16.03 3.04 -13.11
N ILE A 15 16.67 1.87 -13.25
CA ILE A 15 16.67 0.83 -12.21
C ILE A 15 17.41 1.31 -10.95
N ALA A 16 18.57 1.94 -11.11
CA ALA A 16 19.34 2.48 -9.99
C ALA A 16 18.55 3.55 -9.23
N GLU A 17 17.92 4.49 -9.94
CA GLU A 17 17.07 5.52 -9.33
C GLU A 17 15.87 4.89 -8.61
N ARG A 18 15.19 3.91 -9.24
CA ARG A 18 14.07 3.21 -8.63
C ARG A 18 14.49 2.51 -7.33
N ASN A 19 15.65 1.86 -7.32
CA ASN A 19 16.17 1.19 -6.14
C ASN A 19 16.55 2.19 -5.05
N SER A 20 17.17 3.33 -5.39
CA SER A 20 17.43 4.42 -4.43
C SER A 20 16.14 4.91 -3.78
N ASN A 21 15.14 5.23 -4.61
CA ASN A 21 13.83 5.69 -4.14
C ASN A 21 13.16 4.65 -3.23
N PHE A 22 13.33 3.34 -3.48
CA PHE A 22 12.74 2.31 -2.61
C PHE A 22 13.23 2.41 -1.15
N TYR A 23 14.51 2.72 -0.94
CA TYR A 23 15.09 2.84 0.39
C TYR A 23 14.96 4.25 0.99
N GLU A 24 15.12 5.29 0.17
CA GLU A 24 15.25 6.68 0.63
C GLU A 24 13.94 7.47 0.58
N ASP A 25 13.10 7.25 -0.45
CA ASP A 25 11.84 7.98 -0.65
C ASP A 25 10.76 7.04 -1.20
N LYS A 26 10.14 6.31 -0.28
CA LYS A 26 9.06 5.36 -0.57
C LYS A 26 7.89 6.05 -1.29
N GLY A 27 7.63 7.33 -1.02
CA GLY A 27 6.57 8.08 -1.68
C GLY A 27 6.87 8.32 -3.16
N LYS A 28 8.11 8.70 -3.50
CA LYS A 28 8.57 8.82 -4.88
C LYS A 28 8.63 7.46 -5.58
N PHE A 29 9.06 6.41 -4.88
CA PHE A 29 9.03 5.05 -5.43
C PHE A 29 7.62 4.62 -5.85
N ILE A 30 6.62 4.82 -4.99
CA ILE A 30 5.23 4.45 -5.29
C ILE A 30 4.67 5.28 -6.45
N ARG A 31 4.87 6.61 -6.45
CA ARG A 31 4.41 7.50 -7.52
C ARG A 31 5.00 7.12 -8.89
N ASN A 32 6.31 6.90 -8.95
CA ASN A 32 7.00 6.49 -10.17
C ASN A 32 6.54 5.10 -10.65
N SER A 33 6.31 4.18 -9.72
CA SER A 33 5.90 2.80 -10.04
C SER A 33 4.46 2.72 -10.54
N LEU A 34 3.56 3.58 -10.03
CA LEU A 34 2.17 3.67 -10.46
C LEU A 34 1.98 4.57 -11.69
N ASN A 35 3.02 5.30 -12.10
CA ASN A 35 2.95 6.34 -13.12
C ASN A 35 1.78 7.31 -12.89
N HIS A 36 1.53 7.65 -11.62
CA HIS A 36 0.39 8.46 -11.21
C HIS A 36 0.77 9.35 -10.03
N GLU A 37 0.31 10.59 -10.07
CA GLU A 37 0.48 11.53 -8.97
C GLU A 37 -0.56 11.30 -7.86
N LYS A 38 -0.17 11.60 -6.63
CA LYS A 38 -1.08 11.53 -5.48
C LYS A 38 -2.12 12.63 -5.62
N ARG A 39 -3.38 12.24 -5.83
CA ARG A 39 -4.52 13.17 -5.69
C ARG A 39 -4.83 13.33 -4.20
N SER A 40 -4.99 14.56 -3.74
CA SER A 40 -5.35 14.87 -2.37
C SER A 40 -6.51 15.85 -2.33
N ILE A 41 -7.27 15.78 -1.25
CA ILE A 41 -8.30 16.75 -0.90
C ILE A 41 -7.91 17.37 0.43
N ILE A 42 -8.15 18.68 0.56
CA ILE A 42 -7.96 19.40 1.82
C ILE A 42 -9.33 19.49 2.48
N LEU A 43 -9.40 19.09 3.75
CA LEU A 43 -10.62 19.14 4.54
C LEU A 43 -10.53 20.31 5.53
N ASP A 44 -11.30 21.36 5.28
CA ASP A 44 -11.33 22.54 6.16
C ASP A 44 -12.29 22.37 7.33
N ARG A 45 -13.33 21.55 7.17
CA ARG A 45 -14.37 21.29 8.17
C ARG A 45 -14.91 19.88 8.02
N VAL A 46 -15.22 19.24 9.15
CA VAL A 46 -15.82 17.90 9.18
C VAL A 46 -17.00 17.89 10.12
N LEU A 47 -18.16 17.39 9.66
CA LEU A 47 -19.34 17.20 10.49
C LEU A 47 -19.41 15.73 10.94
N ILE A 48 -19.40 15.51 12.25
CA ILE A 48 -19.59 14.18 12.85
C ILE A 48 -21.06 14.03 13.25
N THR A 49 -21.67 12.92 12.83
CA THR A 49 -23.08 12.59 13.13
C THR A 49 -23.24 11.29 13.94
N ASP A 50 -22.15 10.80 14.55
CA ASP A 50 -22.12 9.52 15.27
C ASP A 50 -23.11 9.46 16.45
N ILE A 51 -23.45 10.61 17.04
CA ILE A 51 -24.37 10.73 18.18
C ILE A 51 -25.73 11.25 17.69
N PRO A 52 -26.82 10.48 17.81
CA PRO A 52 -28.16 10.93 17.43
C PRO A 52 -28.52 12.23 18.15
N GLY A 53 -28.91 13.26 17.39
CA GLY A 53 -29.34 14.54 17.94
C GLY A 53 -28.22 15.48 18.42
N ASN A 54 -26.95 15.10 18.30
CA ASN A 54 -25.83 15.95 18.65
C ASN A 54 -24.73 15.95 17.57
N PRO A 55 -25.00 16.55 16.39
CA PRO A 55 -23.98 16.66 15.36
C PRO A 55 -22.89 17.66 15.79
N GLN A 56 -21.63 17.29 15.61
CA GLN A 56 -20.47 18.11 15.99
C GLN A 56 -19.70 18.57 14.74
N LEU A 57 -19.54 19.88 14.57
CA LEU A 57 -18.71 20.45 13.51
C LEU A 57 -17.27 20.66 14.02
N LEU A 58 -16.31 20.01 13.37
CA LEU A 58 -14.88 20.15 13.64
C LEU A 58 -14.26 21.16 12.66
N ILE A 59 -13.41 22.04 13.21
CA ILE A 59 -12.70 23.09 12.48
C ILE A 59 -11.18 23.01 12.76
N ALA A 60 -10.78 22.57 13.95
CA ALA A 60 -9.37 22.41 14.29
C ALA A 60 -8.74 21.29 13.47
N SER A 61 -7.55 21.56 12.91
CA SER A 61 -6.85 20.64 12.00
C SER A 61 -6.59 19.27 12.64
N ASP A 62 -6.15 19.24 13.90
CA ASP A 62 -5.88 18.00 14.64
C ASP A 62 -7.14 17.15 14.84
N ASP A 63 -8.28 17.80 15.11
CA ASP A 63 -9.55 17.10 15.32
C ASP A 63 -10.11 16.57 13.99
N ILE A 64 -10.00 17.35 12.92
CA ILE A 64 -10.32 16.93 11.55
C ILE A 64 -9.47 15.73 11.14
N HIS A 65 -8.16 15.76 11.42
CA HIS A 65 -7.24 14.67 11.11
C HIS A 65 -7.63 13.39 11.84
N LYS A 66 -7.88 13.46 13.15
CA LYS A 66 -8.33 12.32 13.96
C LYS A 66 -9.68 11.76 13.46
N ALA A 67 -10.62 12.64 13.14
CA ALA A 67 -11.93 12.26 12.64
C ALA A 67 -11.84 11.56 11.27
N ALA A 68 -11.01 12.08 10.36
CA ALA A 68 -10.78 11.46 9.05
C ALA A 68 -10.14 10.08 9.17
N ILE A 69 -9.11 9.93 10.02
CA ILE A 69 -8.50 8.61 10.30
C ILE A 69 -9.57 7.65 10.81
N LYS A 70 -10.33 8.03 11.84
CA LYS A 70 -11.38 7.19 12.41
C LYS A 70 -12.41 6.79 11.36
N HIS A 71 -12.85 7.72 10.51
CA HIS A 71 -13.81 7.44 9.45
C HIS A 71 -13.26 6.42 8.45
N PHE A 72 -12.09 6.69 7.84
CA PHE A 72 -11.55 5.82 6.79
C PHE A 72 -11.07 4.45 7.29
N GLN A 73 -10.73 4.33 8.58
CA GLN A 73 -10.45 3.04 9.21
C GLN A 73 -11.69 2.15 9.34
N ASN A 74 -12.88 2.74 9.49
CA ASN A 74 -14.11 2.01 9.79
C ASN A 74 -15.11 1.98 8.62
N VAL A 75 -14.99 2.89 7.65
CA VAL A 75 -15.89 2.97 6.49
C VAL A 75 -15.74 1.76 5.57
N VAL A 76 -14.51 1.24 5.46
CA VAL A 76 -14.22 0.02 4.72
C VAL A 76 -14.35 -1.12 5.70
N GLY A 77 -15.45 -1.88 5.62
CA GLY A 77 -15.59 -3.09 6.41
C GLY A 77 -14.42 -4.06 6.18
N PRO A 78 -14.21 -5.04 7.08
CA PRO A 78 -13.15 -6.04 6.92
C PRO A 78 -13.22 -6.64 5.53
N SER A 79 -12.05 -6.81 4.89
CA SER A 79 -11.93 -7.34 3.52
C SER A 79 -12.78 -8.61 3.40
N ARG A 80 -13.92 -8.52 2.72
CA ARG A 80 -14.83 -9.65 2.48
C ARG A 80 -14.38 -10.43 1.26
N SER A 81 -13.06 -10.65 1.12
CA SER A 81 -12.58 -11.56 0.09
C SER A 81 -13.22 -12.93 0.34
N PRO A 82 -13.97 -13.49 -0.62
CA PRO A 82 -14.52 -14.83 -0.47
C PRO A 82 -13.40 -15.89 -0.47
N PHE A 83 -12.19 -15.51 -0.90
CA PHE A 83 -11.03 -16.39 -0.98
C PHE A 83 -10.14 -16.16 0.24
N LYS A 84 -10.01 -17.21 1.08
CA LYS A 84 -9.19 -17.18 2.30
C LYS A 84 -7.89 -17.93 2.14
N THR A 85 -7.90 -18.95 1.29
CA THR A 85 -6.75 -19.80 0.99
C THR A 85 -6.44 -19.74 -0.51
N PHE A 86 -5.23 -20.16 -0.89
CA PHE A 86 -4.85 -20.31 -2.29
C PHE A 86 -5.83 -21.24 -3.03
N GLU A 87 -6.34 -22.25 -2.35
CA GLU A 87 -7.29 -23.21 -2.91
C GLU A 87 -8.67 -22.64 -3.19
N ASP A 88 -9.04 -21.55 -2.53
CA ASP A 88 -10.32 -20.89 -2.78
C ASP A 88 -10.26 -20.00 -4.04
N LEU A 89 -9.06 -19.69 -4.54
CA LEU A 89 -8.90 -18.77 -5.67
C LEU A 89 -9.49 -19.33 -6.97
N PRO A 90 -10.06 -18.48 -7.85
CA PRO A 90 -10.44 -18.89 -9.19
C PRO A 90 -9.27 -19.49 -9.96
N ASN A 91 -9.53 -20.48 -10.83
CA ASN A 91 -8.50 -21.18 -11.61
C ASN A 91 -7.58 -20.23 -12.39
N ARG A 92 -8.10 -19.11 -12.89
CA ARG A 92 -7.30 -18.06 -13.53
C ARG A 92 -6.15 -17.57 -12.65
N TRP A 93 -6.42 -17.35 -11.36
CA TRP A 93 -5.44 -16.86 -10.40
C TRP A 93 -4.55 -17.97 -9.89
N LYS A 94 -5.09 -19.17 -9.62
CA LYS A 94 -4.27 -20.34 -9.29
C LYS A 94 -3.18 -20.55 -10.32
N ASN A 95 -3.56 -20.69 -11.59
CA ASN A 95 -2.62 -20.92 -12.68
C ASN A 95 -1.58 -19.80 -12.83
N ARG A 96 -1.94 -18.55 -12.50
CA ARG A 96 -1.02 -17.41 -12.59
C ARG A 96 0.00 -17.39 -11.46
N TYR A 97 -0.40 -17.82 -10.27
CA TYR A 97 0.43 -17.78 -9.07
C TYR A 97 1.09 -19.13 -8.75
N THR A 98 0.77 -20.20 -9.49
CA THR A 98 1.51 -21.47 -9.43
C THR A 98 2.99 -21.22 -9.76
N PRO A 99 3.92 -21.73 -8.93
CA PRO A 99 5.35 -21.63 -9.20
C PRO A 99 5.71 -22.17 -10.58
N ILE A 100 6.51 -21.40 -11.30
CA ILE A 100 7.07 -21.80 -12.59
C ILE A 100 8.22 -22.77 -12.33
N THR A 101 8.13 -23.98 -12.87
CA THR A 101 9.08 -25.08 -12.62
C THR A 101 10.51 -24.82 -13.08
N SER A 102 10.71 -23.89 -14.01
CA SER A 102 12.04 -23.48 -14.48
C SER A 102 12.76 -22.49 -13.56
N ILE A 103 12.06 -21.95 -12.56
CA ILE A 103 12.60 -21.03 -11.57
C ILE A 103 12.88 -21.83 -10.29
N ASP A 104 14.04 -21.60 -9.68
CA ASP A 104 14.41 -22.26 -8.42
C ASP A 104 13.31 -22.04 -7.36
N SER A 105 12.78 -23.15 -6.83
CA SER A 105 11.78 -23.17 -5.75
C SER A 105 12.19 -22.33 -4.54
N ASN A 106 13.49 -22.20 -4.25
CA ASN A 106 14.00 -21.38 -3.15
C ASN A 106 13.67 -19.90 -3.33
N ILE A 107 13.52 -19.40 -4.56
CA ILE A 107 13.12 -18.01 -4.83
C ILE A 107 11.69 -17.78 -4.35
N TYR A 108 10.78 -18.72 -4.59
CA TYR A 108 9.41 -18.65 -4.08
C TYR A 108 9.39 -18.75 -2.56
N LEU A 109 10.15 -19.66 -1.96
CA LEU A 109 10.28 -19.78 -0.49
C LEU A 109 10.85 -18.50 0.14
N MET A 110 11.79 -17.82 -0.52
CA MET A 110 12.34 -16.54 -0.05
C MET A 110 11.31 -15.42 -0.12
N VAL A 111 10.44 -15.41 -1.14
CA VAL A 111 9.35 -14.43 -1.28
C VAL A 111 8.19 -14.73 -0.33
N GLU A 112 7.84 -16.01 -0.13
CA GLU A 112 6.83 -16.48 0.82
C GLU A 112 7.28 -16.31 2.29
N GLY A 113 8.59 -16.44 2.55
CA GLY A 113 9.23 -16.22 3.85
C GLY A 113 9.61 -14.76 4.15
N ALA A 114 9.84 -13.93 3.12
CA ALA A 114 9.76 -12.47 3.23
C ALA A 114 8.30 -12.08 3.57
N PRO A 115 7.99 -10.90 4.16
CA PRO A 115 6.79 -10.73 4.98
C PRO A 115 5.48 -10.60 4.17
N LEU A 116 5.17 -11.56 3.29
CA LEU A 116 3.79 -11.97 3.01
C LEU A 116 3.14 -12.57 4.25
N SER A 117 3.91 -13.05 5.22
CA SER A 117 3.39 -13.29 6.58
C SER A 117 2.90 -12.01 7.27
N LYS A 118 3.24 -10.78 6.80
CA LYS A 118 2.55 -9.54 7.22
C LYS A 118 1.32 -9.22 6.36
N ILE A 119 1.27 -9.66 5.10
CA ILE A 119 0.13 -9.42 4.19
C ILE A 119 -1.02 -10.41 4.43
N GLN A 120 -0.74 -11.66 4.78
CA GLN A 120 -1.75 -12.60 5.31
C GLN A 120 -2.11 -12.30 6.77
N LYS A 121 -1.16 -11.81 7.60
CA LYS A 121 -1.51 -11.20 8.91
C LYS A 121 -2.24 -9.85 8.76
N MET A 122 -2.34 -9.27 7.56
CA MET A 122 -3.22 -8.12 7.29
C MET A 122 -4.69 -8.48 7.24
N GLN A 123 -5.06 -9.76 7.16
CA GLN A 123 -6.45 -10.16 7.11
C GLN A 123 -7.05 -10.61 8.44
N ILE A 124 -6.27 -10.92 9.50
CA ILE A 124 -6.85 -11.48 10.72
C ILE A 124 -6.04 -11.06 11.97
N TYR A 125 -6.72 -10.36 12.88
CA TYR A 125 -6.32 -9.87 14.22
C TYR A 125 -5.53 -8.54 14.30
N HIS A 126 -6.26 -7.50 14.72
CA HIS A 126 -5.81 -6.43 15.62
C HIS A 126 -4.36 -5.97 15.41
N PHE A 127 -4.12 -4.97 14.57
CA PHE A 127 -2.79 -4.38 14.35
C PHE A 127 -2.35 -3.53 15.55
N PRO A 128 -1.43 -3.97 16.42
CA PRO A 128 -0.87 -3.15 17.48
C PRO A 128 0.54 -2.72 17.04
N GLY A 129 0.65 -1.58 16.35
CA GLY A 129 1.95 -0.92 16.17
C GLY A 129 2.30 -0.48 14.75
N LYS A 130 2.57 0.84 14.66
CA LYS A 130 3.51 1.56 13.79
C LYS A 130 3.24 1.62 12.29
N TRP A 131 1.98 1.62 11.86
CA TRP A 131 1.64 2.13 10.52
C TRP A 131 1.61 3.67 10.47
N TRP A 132 1.33 4.31 11.61
CA TRP A 132 1.35 5.77 11.75
C TRP A 132 2.72 6.36 11.44
N GLU A 133 3.84 5.76 11.84
CA GLU A 133 5.19 6.25 11.49
C GLU A 133 5.44 6.33 9.97
N ILE A 134 4.79 5.50 9.14
CA ILE A 134 4.93 5.55 7.67
C ILE A 134 3.99 6.60 7.07
N VAL A 135 2.79 6.76 7.62
CA VAL A 135 1.82 7.78 7.18
C VAL A 135 2.29 9.17 7.60
N GLU A 136 2.84 9.33 8.80
CA GLU A 136 3.38 10.56 9.39
C GLU A 136 4.65 11.03 8.67
N ASN A 137 5.58 10.11 8.33
CA ASN A 137 6.72 10.44 7.46
C ASN A 137 6.32 10.74 6.00
N ALA A 138 5.11 10.35 5.57
CA ALA A 138 4.55 10.70 4.26
C ALA A 138 3.62 11.93 4.31
N THR A 139 3.33 12.47 5.49
CA THR A 139 2.56 13.71 5.71
C THR A 139 3.41 14.86 6.25
N LEU A 140 4.64 14.61 6.72
CA LEU A 140 5.64 15.64 6.99
C LEU A 140 6.38 16.06 5.71
N ARG A 141 5.65 16.74 4.81
CA ARG A 141 6.13 17.86 3.99
C ARG A 141 4.95 18.75 3.64
#